data_AF-A0A806CKX1-F1
#
_entry.id   AF-A0A806CKX1-F1
#
_cell.length_a   1.000
_cell.length_b   1.000
_cell.length_c   1.000
_cell.angle_alpha   90.00
_cell.angle_beta   90.00
_cell.angle_gamma   90.00
#
_symmetry.space_group_name_H-M   'P 1'
#
loop_
_entity.id
_entity.type
_entity.pdbx_description
1 polymer ?
#
loop_
_entity_poly.entity_id
_entity_poly.type
_entity_poly.pdbx_seq_one_letter_code
_entity_poly.pdbx_strand_id
1 'polypeptide(L)'
;MSIVFDSDFGILKRRIKNMAKSKRDYLHVNYAINIDNNNSPIYNIITSSLALIEEEVINKLNLFFSKMRPGGAYWTAIEEHISSKNTTYSAVKSQLNLPYLILVGLSTVHQD
;
A
#
# COMPACT_ATOMS: atom_id res chain seq x y z
N MET A 1 14.25 -3.49 17.56
CA MET A 1 14.19 -3.86 16.12
C MET A 1 13.49 -2.72 15.38
N SER A 2 14.06 -2.24 14.27
CA SER A 2 13.38 -1.25 13.40
C SER A 2 12.84 -1.95 12.16
N ILE A 3 11.60 -1.61 11.80
CA ILE A 3 11.02 -1.91 10.49
C ILE A 3 11.46 -0.79 9.55
N VAL A 4 12.08 -1.15 8.42
CA VAL A 4 12.47 -0.17 7.40
C VAL A 4 11.32 -0.08 6.40
N PHE A 5 10.74 1.11 6.30
CA PHE A 5 9.67 1.44 5.38
C PHE A 5 10.23 2.28 4.23
N ASP A 6 9.84 1.91 3.01
CA ASP A 6 10.14 2.61 1.77
C ASP A 6 8.81 3.09 1.16
N SER A 7 8.75 4.36 0.74
CA SER A 7 7.53 4.97 0.22
C SER A 7 7.02 4.31 -1.06
N ASP A 8 7.92 3.73 -1.85
CA ASP A 8 7.64 3.23 -3.19
C ASP A 8 7.38 1.72 -3.16
N PHE A 9 8.01 1.01 -2.22
CA PHE A 9 7.99 -0.46 -2.13
C PHE A 9 7.32 -1.03 -0.87
N GLY A 10 6.98 -0.18 0.12
CA GLY A 10 6.40 -0.61 1.40
C GLY A 10 7.47 -1.08 2.39
N ILE A 11 7.18 -2.14 3.16
CA ILE A 11 8.14 -2.68 4.11
C ILE A 11 9.21 -3.49 3.37
N LEU A 12 10.49 -3.13 3.56
CA LEU A 12 11.60 -3.85 2.95
C LEU A 12 11.69 -5.27 3.51
N LYS A 13 11.48 -6.26 2.65
CA LYS A 13 11.48 -7.67 3.03
C LYS A 13 12.88 -8.13 3.42
N ARG A 14 13.00 -8.72 4.61
CA ARG A 14 14.24 -9.38 5.09
C ARG A 14 14.13 -10.89 4.91
N ARG A 15 15.27 -11.56 4.72
CA ARG A 15 15.31 -13.04 4.73
C ARG A 15 14.96 -13.56 6.12
N ILE A 16 14.19 -14.65 6.20
CA ILE A 16 13.80 -15.33 7.46
C ILE A 16 15.02 -15.57 8.37
N LYS A 17 16.14 -16.04 7.81
CA LYS A 17 17.39 -16.26 8.56
C LYS A 17 17.89 -15.00 9.28
N ASN A 18 17.78 -13.84 8.64
CA ASN A 18 18.22 -12.56 9.21
C ASN A 18 17.26 -12.07 10.30
N MET A 19 15.96 -12.32 10.14
CA MET A 19 14.93 -12.00 11.13
C MET A 19 15.08 -12.87 12.38
N ALA A 20 15.26 -14.19 12.20
CA ALA A 20 15.54 -15.12 13.29
C ALA A 20 16.84 -14.77 14.02
N LYS A 21 17.91 -14.41 13.27
CA LYS A 21 19.17 -13.91 13.86
C LYS A 21 18.94 -12.66 14.71
N SER A 22 18.26 -11.65 14.17
CA SER A 22 18.01 -10.39 14.90
C SER A 22 17.25 -10.61 16.21
N LYS A 23 16.34 -11.60 16.25
CA LYS A 23 15.60 -11.98 17.47
C LYS A 23 16.50 -12.66 18.50
N ARG A 24 17.39 -13.56 18.06
CA ARG A 24 18.41 -14.16 18.94
C ARG A 24 19.37 -13.12 19.48
N ASP A 25 19.86 -12.23 18.63
CA ASP A 25 20.72 -11.11 19.03
C ASP A 25 20.01 -10.21 20.05
N TYR A 26 18.72 -9.92 19.86
CA TYR A 26 17.91 -9.14 20.80
C TYR A 26 17.81 -9.82 22.17
N LEU A 27 17.54 -11.13 22.21
CA LEU A 27 17.43 -11.88 23.45
C LEU A 27 18.77 -11.97 24.20
N HIS A 28 19.86 -12.13 23.46
CA HIS A 28 21.20 -12.13 24.01
C HIS A 28 21.56 -10.77 24.62
N VAL A 29 21.36 -9.68 23.87
CA VAL A 29 21.75 -8.33 24.31
C VAL A 29 20.91 -7.83 25.49
N ASN A 30 19.59 -8.10 25.50
CA ASN A 30 18.68 -7.50 26.48
C ASN A 30 18.41 -8.39 27.70
N TYR A 31 18.62 -9.70 27.57
CA TYR A 31 18.26 -10.67 28.61
C TYR A 31 19.37 -11.69 28.92
N ALA A 32 20.55 -11.56 28.29
CA ALA A 32 21.66 -12.52 28.41
C ALA A 32 21.28 -13.98 28.04
N ILE A 33 20.21 -14.16 27.25
CA ILE A 33 19.76 -15.47 26.80
C ILE A 33 20.56 -15.84 25.54
N ASN A 34 21.45 -16.82 25.65
CA ASN A 34 22.22 -17.33 24.52
C ASN A 34 21.50 -18.51 23.85
N ILE A 35 21.09 -18.31 22.60
CA ILE A 35 20.45 -19.35 21.77
C ILE A 35 21.42 -19.72 20.66
N ASP A 36 22.15 -20.82 20.86
CA ASP A 36 23.04 -21.37 19.83
C ASP A 36 22.27 -22.30 18.86
N ASN A 37 22.89 -22.57 17.70
CA ASN A 37 22.28 -23.45 16.70
C ASN A 37 22.34 -24.94 17.10
N ASN A 38 23.14 -25.32 18.10
CA ASN A 38 23.49 -26.73 18.35
C ASN A 38 22.84 -27.32 19.62
N ASN A 39 22.57 -26.53 20.65
CA ASN A 39 22.06 -26.99 21.95
C ASN A 39 20.65 -26.47 22.28
N SER A 40 20.01 -25.70 21.38
CA SER A 40 18.71 -25.06 21.63
C SER A 40 17.68 -25.26 20.51
N PRO A 41 17.35 -26.52 20.14
CA PRO A 41 16.45 -26.81 19.02
C PRO A 41 15.06 -26.17 19.18
N ILE A 42 14.52 -26.12 20.40
CA ILE A 42 13.20 -25.50 20.64
C ILE A 42 13.21 -23.99 20.40
N TYR A 43 14.29 -23.29 20.77
CA TYR A 43 14.42 -21.86 20.52
C TYR A 43 14.66 -21.55 19.03
N ASN A 44 15.36 -22.43 18.32
CA ASN A 44 15.53 -22.31 16.87
C ASN A 44 14.19 -22.50 16.14
N ILE A 45 13.33 -23.41 16.61
CA ILE A 45 11.95 -23.55 16.12
C ILE A 45 11.17 -22.27 16.39
N ILE A 46 11.13 -21.78 17.64
CA ILE A 46 10.37 -20.57 18.00
C ILE A 46 10.83 -19.35 17.18
N THR A 47 12.14 -19.10 17.10
CA THR A 47 12.67 -17.94 16.37
C THR A 47 12.42 -18.01 14.88
N SER A 48 12.45 -19.21 14.29
CA SER A 48 12.11 -19.43 12.88
C SER A 48 10.62 -19.26 12.61
N SER A 49 9.76 -19.81 13.48
CA SER A 49 8.30 -19.64 13.38
C SER A 49 7.88 -18.18 13.51
N LEU A 50 8.46 -17.43 14.44
CA LEU A 50 8.21 -15.99 14.57
C LEU A 50 8.68 -15.22 13.32
N ALA A 51 9.80 -15.61 12.72
CA ALA A 51 10.28 -14.99 11.49
C ALA A 51 9.40 -15.30 10.26
N LEU A 52 8.78 -16.49 10.21
CA LEU A 52 7.81 -16.84 9.18
C LEU A 52 6.52 -16.01 9.30
N ILE A 53 5.99 -15.86 10.52
CA ILE A 53 4.81 -15.02 10.78
C ILE A 53 5.10 -13.57 10.40
N GLU A 54 6.27 -13.05 10.79
CA GLU A 54 6.70 -11.69 10.40
C GLU A 54 6.75 -11.53 8.88
N GLU A 55 7.27 -12.52 8.16
CA GLU A 55 7.28 -12.52 6.69
C GLU A 55 5.87 -12.45 6.11
N GLU A 56 4.94 -13.26 6.63
CA GLU A 56 3.55 -13.28 6.17
C GLU A 56 2.86 -11.93 6.39
N VAL A 57 3.05 -11.32 7.56
CA VAL A 57 2.53 -9.99 7.90
C VAL A 57 3.11 -8.94 6.95
N ILE A 58 4.43 -8.95 6.71
CA ILE A 58 5.08 -8.04 5.77
C ILE A 58 4.50 -8.19 4.36
N ASN A 59 4.31 -9.41 3.88
CA ASN A 59 3.75 -9.65 2.55
C ASN A 59 2.30 -9.12 2.45
N LYS A 60 1.47 -9.34 3.47
CA LYS A 60 0.08 -8.85 3.53
C LYS A 60 0.04 -7.32 3.54
N LEU A 61 0.90 -6.67 4.32
CA LEU A 61 1.02 -5.21 4.36
C LEU A 61 1.49 -4.63 3.03
N ASN A 62 2.49 -5.24 2.40
CA ASN A 62 2.96 -4.80 1.09
C ASN A 62 1.90 -4.95 0.00
N LEU A 63 1.08 -6.01 0.05
CA LEU A 63 -0.07 -6.16 -0.85
C LEU A 63 -1.14 -5.09 -0.59
N PHE A 64 -1.38 -4.72 0.68
CA PHE A 64 -2.27 -3.63 1.01
C PHE A 64 -1.75 -2.31 0.43
N PHE A 65 -0.49 -1.96 0.67
CA PHE A 65 0.12 -0.74 0.13
C PHE A 65 0.13 -0.74 -1.40
N SER A 66 0.35 -1.88 -2.04
CA SER A 66 0.30 -1.97 -3.50
C SER A 66 -1.09 -1.65 -4.06
N LYS A 67 -2.16 -1.97 -3.34
CA LYS A 67 -3.54 -1.62 -3.72
C LYS A 67 -3.93 -0.19 -3.38
N MET A 68 -3.29 0.41 -2.38
CA MET A 68 -3.53 1.78 -1.92
C MET A 68 -2.71 2.85 -2.65
N ARG A 69 -1.64 2.47 -3.36
CA ARG A 69 -0.84 3.42 -4.16
C ARG A 69 -1.68 4.07 -5.27
N PRO A 70 -1.27 5.24 -5.81
CA PRO A 70 -1.89 5.81 -7.00
C PRO A 70 -2.03 4.81 -8.16
N GLY A 71 -3.24 4.66 -8.70
CA GLY A 71 -3.59 3.66 -9.72
C GLY A 71 -3.79 2.23 -9.21
N GLY A 72 -3.64 1.99 -7.90
CA GLY A 72 -3.99 0.72 -7.26
C GLY A 72 -5.50 0.57 -7.09
N ALA A 73 -5.99 -0.68 -6.98
CA ALA A 73 -7.42 -0.97 -7.00
C ALA A 73 -8.24 -0.23 -5.92
N TYR A 74 -7.69 -0.05 -4.71
CA TYR A 74 -8.39 0.69 -3.66
C TYR A 74 -8.31 2.20 -3.88
N TRP A 75 -7.17 2.69 -4.38
CA TRP A 75 -7.02 4.09 -4.76
C TRP A 75 -8.01 4.48 -5.87
N THR A 76 -8.07 3.71 -6.95
CA THR A 76 -9.01 3.93 -8.06
C THR A 76 -10.46 3.93 -7.59
N ALA A 77 -10.85 2.99 -6.74
CA ALA A 77 -12.20 2.96 -6.19
C ALA A 77 -12.53 4.21 -5.35
N ILE A 78 -11.57 4.72 -4.58
CA ILE A 78 -11.72 5.98 -3.82
C ILE A 78 -11.82 7.17 -4.78
N GLU A 79 -10.95 7.25 -5.80
CA GLU A 79 -10.98 8.32 -6.81
C GLU A 79 -12.31 8.34 -7.57
N GLU A 80 -12.83 7.19 -7.99
CA GLU A 80 -14.12 7.06 -8.65
C GLU A 80 -15.26 7.48 -7.73
N HIS A 81 -15.22 7.07 -6.47
CA HIS A 81 -16.24 7.42 -5.49
C HIS A 81 -16.30 8.93 -5.24
N ILE A 82 -15.14 9.58 -5.10
CA ILE A 82 -15.04 11.03 -4.92
C ILE A 82 -15.49 11.74 -6.21
N SER A 83 -15.04 11.29 -7.38
CA SER A 83 -15.35 11.92 -8.67
C SER A 83 -16.82 11.81 -9.04
N SER A 84 -17.46 10.67 -8.77
CA SER A 84 -18.89 10.45 -9.03
C SER A 84 -19.81 11.25 -8.11
N LYS A 85 -19.37 11.53 -6.88
CA LYS A 85 -20.10 12.36 -5.91
C LYS A 85 -19.82 13.86 -6.04
N ASN A 86 -18.77 14.24 -6.76
CA ASN A 86 -18.48 15.64 -7.03
C ASN A 86 -19.46 16.16 -8.10
N THR A 87 -20.54 16.79 -7.62
CA THR A 87 -21.56 17.45 -8.44
C THR A 87 -20.97 18.51 -9.39
N THR A 88 -19.81 19.09 -9.05
CA THR A 88 -19.09 20.02 -9.91
C THR A 88 -18.42 19.30 -11.08
N TYR A 89 -17.83 18.11 -10.89
CA TYR A 89 -17.21 17.35 -11.98
C TYR A 89 -18.26 16.86 -12.99
N SER A 90 -19.39 16.33 -12.51
CA SER A 90 -20.48 15.88 -13.38
C SER A 90 -21.17 17.05 -14.11
N ALA A 91 -21.34 18.20 -13.45
CA ALA A 91 -21.89 19.41 -14.08
C ALA A 91 -20.95 20.02 -15.14
N VAL A 92 -19.65 20.10 -14.87
CA VAL A 92 -18.67 20.61 -15.85
C VAL A 92 -18.53 19.64 -17.03
N LYS A 93 -18.49 18.32 -16.79
CA LYS A 93 -18.44 17.33 -17.86
C LYS A 93 -19.70 17.33 -18.73
N SER A 94 -20.89 17.50 -18.14
CA SER A 94 -22.14 17.59 -18.90
C SER A 94 -22.20 18.88 -19.74
N GLN A 95 -21.72 20.01 -19.20
CA GLN A 95 -21.61 21.27 -19.94
C GLN A 95 -20.58 21.21 -21.08
N LEU A 96 -19.46 20.50 -20.91
CA LEU A 96 -18.44 20.32 -21.96
C LEU A 96 -18.87 19.32 -23.05
N ASN A 97 -19.73 18.35 -22.73
CA ASN A 97 -20.28 17.37 -23.68
C ASN A 97 -21.57 17.83 -24.36
N LEU A 98 -22.02 19.08 -24.14
CA LEU A 98 -23.11 19.64 -24.92
C LEU A 98 -22.66 19.69 -26.40
N PRO A 99 -23.42 19.09 -27.33
CA PRO A 99 -23.05 19.11 -28.73
C PRO A 99 -22.94 20.56 -29.20
N TYR A 100 -21.81 20.85 -29.85
CA TYR A 100 -21.42 22.11 -30.50
C TYR A 100 -22.54 22.74 -31.38
N LEU A 101 -23.61 21.99 -31.69
CA LEU A 101 -24.78 22.44 -32.45
C LEU A 101 -25.62 23.56 -31.79
N ILE A 102 -25.62 23.71 -30.46
CA ILE A 102 -26.47 24.75 -29.83
C ILE A 102 -25.83 26.14 -29.94
N LEU A 103 -24.50 26.25 -30.04
CA LEU A 103 -23.80 27.53 -30.15
C LEU A 103 -23.85 28.15 -31.55
N VAL A 104 -24.08 27.37 -32.61
CA VAL A 104 -24.20 27.89 -33.99
C VAL A 104 -25.64 28.36 -34.30
N GLY A 105 -26.65 27.90 -33.56
CA GLY A 105 -28.05 28.28 -33.74
C GLY A 105 -28.47 29.63 -33.15
N LEU A 106 -27.61 30.28 -32.36
CA LEU A 106 -27.88 31.58 -31.71
C LEU A 106 -27.17 32.76 -32.40
N SER A 107 -26.30 32.51 -33.37
CA SER A 107 -25.54 33.56 -34.08
C SER A 107 -26.15 34.02 -35.42
N THR A 108 -27.33 33.51 -35.81
CA THR A 108 -27.99 33.92 -37.08
C THR A 108 -29.31 34.67 -36.89
N VAL A 109 -29.64 35.10 -35.67
CA VAL A 109 -30.78 36.02 -35.43
C VAL A 109 -30.24 37.34 -34.87
N HIS A 110 -29.64 38.13 -35.75
CA HIS A 110 -29.65 39.60 -35.74
C HIS A 110 -28.64 40.13 -36.75
N GLN A 111 -29.10 40.31 -37.98
CA GLN A 111 -28.64 41.37 -38.88
C GLN A 111 -29.80 41.61 -39.85
N ASP A 112 -30.68 42.53 -39.42
CA ASP A 112 -31.48 43.34 -40.34
C ASP A 112 -30.55 44.21 -41.20
#